data_AF-A0A956DL80-F1
#
_entry.id   AF-A0A956DL80-F1
#
_cell.length_a   1.000
_cell.length_b   1.000
_cell.length_c   1.000
_cell.angle_alpha   90.00
_cell.angle_beta   90.00
_cell.angle_gamma   90.00
#
_symmetry.space_group_name_H-M   'P 1'
#
loop_
_entity.id
_entity.type
_entity.pdbx_description
1 polymer ?
#
loop_
_entity_poly.entity_id
_entity_poly.type
_entity_poly.pdbx_seq_one_letter_code
_entity_poly.pdbx_strand_id
1 'polypeptide(L)'
;MARELQPLFSDTSLAAERVLLERLRALGAKGRLARVAELRDATIGVATLRLRKEHPTWSEHRIRVELAKTWLEPELHRRVYGDTEP
;
A
#
# COMPACT_ATOMS: atom_id res chain seq x y z
N MET A 1 11.86 -33.89 -1.18
CA MET A 1 11.97 -32.91 -2.28
C MET A 1 12.07 -31.53 -1.65
N ALA A 2 13.18 -30.81 -1.85
CA ALA A 2 13.31 -29.43 -1.37
C ALA A 2 12.44 -28.52 -2.24
N ARG A 3 11.56 -27.74 -1.62
CA ARG A 3 10.75 -26.73 -2.33
C ARG A 3 11.70 -25.64 -2.81
N GLU A 4 11.82 -25.44 -4.12
CA GLU A 4 12.58 -24.31 -4.66
C GLU A 4 11.99 -23.01 -4.11
N LEU A 5 12.84 -22.20 -3.48
CA LEU A 5 12.46 -20.88 -3.01
C LEU A 5 12.35 -19.96 -4.22
N GLN A 6 11.16 -19.44 -4.48
CA GLN A 6 10.92 -18.44 -5.51
C GLN A 6 10.96 -17.05 -4.89
N PRO A 7 11.49 -16.04 -5.61
CA PRO A 7 11.50 -14.68 -5.11
C PRO A 7 10.08 -14.12 -5.01
N LEU A 8 9.83 -13.29 -3.99
CA LEU A 8 8.54 -12.64 -3.74
C LEU A 8 8.16 -11.66 -4.85
N PHE A 9 9.14 -11.07 -5.53
CA PHE A 9 8.95 -10.15 -6.64
C PHE A 9 9.74 -10.62 -7.86
N SER A 10 9.12 -10.58 -9.03
CA SER A 10 9.69 -11.11 -10.28
C SER A 10 10.93 -10.35 -10.77
N ASP A 11 11.14 -9.13 -10.30
CA ASP A 11 12.28 -8.27 -10.60
C ASP A 11 13.37 -8.29 -9.53
N THR A 12 13.19 -9.09 -8.46
CA THR A 12 14.11 -9.14 -7.32
C THR A 12 14.81 -10.49 -7.24
N SER A 13 16.15 -10.48 -7.14
CA SER A 13 16.91 -11.72 -6.94
C SER A 13 16.74 -12.26 -5.52
N LEU A 14 16.81 -13.59 -5.35
CA LEU A 14 16.74 -14.23 -4.03
C LEU A 14 17.82 -13.72 -3.05
N ALA A 15 18.99 -13.35 -3.56
CA ALA A 15 20.07 -12.78 -2.75
C ALA A 15 19.68 -11.39 -2.21
N ALA A 16 19.10 -10.53 -3.05
CA ALA A 16 18.60 -9.23 -2.63
C ALA A 16 17.44 -9.35 -1.62
N GLU A 17 16.53 -10.29 -1.86
CA GLU A 17 15.42 -10.55 -0.93
C GLU A 17 15.91 -10.98 0.46
N ARG A 18 16.92 -11.85 0.52
CA ARG A 18 17.54 -12.26 1.81
C ARG A 18 18.10 -11.05 2.57
N VAL A 19 18.83 -10.18 1.89
CA VAL A 19 19.37 -8.95 2.50
C VAL A 19 18.24 -8.06 3.03
N LEU A 20 17.17 -7.88 2.25
CA LEU A 20 16.01 -7.09 2.69
C LEU A 20 15.36 -7.67 3.95
N LEU A 21 15.16 -8.99 3.99
CA LEU A 21 14.58 -9.68 5.14
C LEU A 21 15.48 -9.59 6.37
N GLU A 22 16.80 -9.74 6.22
CA GLU A 22 17.76 -9.58 7.31
C GLU A 22 17.71 -8.17 7.90
N ARG A 23 17.69 -7.15 7.05
CA ARG A 23 17.55 -5.74 7.48
C ARG A 23 16.22 -5.51 8.18
N LEU A 24 15.12 -6.03 7.65
CA LEU A 24 13.79 -5.89 8.26
C LEU A 24 13.70 -6.59 9.62
N ARG A 25 14.34 -7.77 9.77
CA ARG A 25 14.39 -8.51 11.04
C ARG A 25 15.24 -7.78 12.09
N ALA A 26 16.31 -7.13 11.67
CA ALA A 26 17.16 -6.32 12.55
C ALA A 26 16.44 -5.07 13.08
N LEU A 27 15.42 -4.57 12.37
CA LEU A 27 14.54 -3.54 12.91
C LEU A 27 13.71 -4.18 14.05
N GLY A 28 13.89 -3.68 15.28
CA GLY A 28 12.98 -4.00 16.38
C GLY A 28 11.52 -3.65 16.04
N ALA A 29 10.57 -4.05 16.88
CA ALA A 29 9.12 -3.90 16.58
C ALA A 29 8.72 -2.48 16.14
N LYS A 30 9.21 -1.45 16.85
CA LYS A 30 8.96 -0.04 16.49
C LYS A 30 9.50 0.33 15.10
N GLY A 31 10.69 -0.13 14.76
CA GLY A 31 11.31 0.13 13.45
C GLY A 31 10.56 -0.55 12.32
N ARG A 32 10.04 -1.76 12.54
CA ARG A 32 9.18 -2.45 11.56
C ARG A 32 7.88 -1.69 11.33
N LEU A 33 7.21 -1.24 12.39
CA LEU A 33 5.97 -0.46 12.27
C LEU A 33 6.21 0.87 11.53
N ALA A 34 7.30 1.58 11.84
CA ALA A 34 7.68 2.79 11.12
C ALA A 34 7.88 2.51 9.63
N ARG A 35 8.59 1.41 9.29
CA ARG A 35 8.81 1.03 7.89
C ARG A 35 7.52 0.68 7.15
N VAL A 36 6.58 0.00 7.82
CA VAL A 36 5.25 -0.28 7.26
C VAL A 36 4.48 1.01 7.02
N ALA A 37 4.54 1.99 7.93
CA ALA A 37 3.90 3.29 7.74
C ALA A 37 4.48 4.06 6.53
N GLU A 38 5.81 4.08 6.39
CA GLU A 38 6.47 4.69 5.22
C GLU A 38 6.04 4.04 3.91
N LEU A 39 6.00 2.70 3.86
CA LEU A 39 5.58 1.96 2.68
C LEU A 39 4.11 2.22 2.35
N ARG A 40 3.24 2.29 3.36
CA ARG A 40 1.84 2.68 3.20
C ARG A 40 1.72 4.06 2.55
N ASP A 41 2.45 5.05 3.06
CA ASP A 41 2.34 6.42 2.58
C ASP A 41 2.88 6.55 1.14
N ALA A 42 3.97 5.87 0.81
CA ALA A 42 4.48 5.77 -0.55
C ALA A 42 3.44 5.12 -1.49
N THR A 43 2.82 4.03 -1.05
CA THR A 43 1.80 3.29 -1.84
C THR A 43 0.59 4.16 -2.11
N ILE A 44 0.06 4.86 -1.10
CA ILE A 44 -1.05 5.82 -1.25
C ILE A 44 -0.64 6.95 -2.19
N GLY A 45 0.59 7.47 -2.05
CA GLY A 45 1.14 8.50 -2.92
C GLY A 45 1.07 8.11 -4.40
N VAL A 46 1.58 6.92 -4.74
CA VAL A 46 1.55 6.40 -6.11
C VAL A 46 0.12 6.15 -6.59
N ALA A 47 -0.71 5.51 -5.76
CA ALA A 47 -2.08 5.15 -6.13
C ALA A 47 -2.98 6.37 -6.37
N THR A 48 -2.71 7.50 -5.71
CA THR A 48 -3.47 8.75 -5.86
C THR A 48 -3.02 9.62 -7.05
N LEU A 49 -1.87 9.34 -7.68
CA LEU A 49 -1.33 10.18 -8.76
C LEU A 49 -2.32 10.37 -9.91
N ARG A 50 -2.97 9.28 -10.33
CA ARG A 50 -3.95 9.31 -11.43
C ARG A 50 -5.17 10.16 -11.06
N LEU A 51 -5.73 9.96 -9.87
CA LEU A 51 -6.88 10.72 -9.38
C LEU A 51 -6.58 12.22 -9.27
N ARG A 52 -5.39 12.60 -8.76
CA ARG A 52 -4.97 14.00 -8.72
C ARG A 52 -4.83 14.62 -10.12
N LYS A 53 -4.34 13.84 -11.09
CA LYS A 53 -4.19 14.29 -12.48
C LYS A 53 -5.54 14.47 -13.17
N GLU A 54 -6.48 13.53 -12.97
CA GLU A 54 -7.80 13.55 -13.61
C GLU A 54 -8.76 14.53 -12.91
N HIS A 55 -8.58 14.77 -11.61
CA HIS A 55 -9.44 15.62 -10.78
C HIS A 55 -8.64 16.60 -9.92
N PRO A 56 -7.99 17.61 -10.52
CA PRO A 56 -7.09 18.53 -9.82
C PRO A 56 -7.77 19.42 -8.77
N THR A 57 -9.10 19.57 -8.84
CA THR A 57 -9.90 20.38 -7.90
C THR A 57 -10.45 19.57 -6.73
N TRP A 58 -10.28 18.25 -6.71
CA TRP A 58 -10.74 17.43 -5.61
C TRP A 58 -9.94 17.67 -4.35
N SER A 59 -10.61 17.67 -3.20
CA SER A 59 -9.94 17.70 -1.91
C SER A 59 -9.19 16.39 -1.66
N GLU A 60 -8.12 16.46 -0.87
CA GLU A 60 -7.35 15.28 -0.44
C GLU A 60 -8.20 14.26 0.34
N HIS A 61 -9.29 14.71 0.98
CA HIS A 61 -10.27 13.79 1.56
C HIS A 61 -11.01 13.01 0.48
N ARG A 62 -11.57 13.70 -0.53
CA ARG A 62 -12.29 13.06 -1.64
C ARG A 62 -11.40 12.06 -2.39
N ILE A 63 -10.16 12.44 -2.69
CA ILE A 63 -9.19 11.56 -3.36
C ILE A 63 -8.95 10.28 -2.56
N ARG A 64 -8.80 10.37 -1.22
CA ARG A 64 -8.63 9.20 -0.36
C ARG A 64 -9.85 8.30 -0.34
N VAL A 65 -11.05 8.88 -0.30
CA VAL A 65 -12.29 8.08 -0.27
C VAL A 65 -12.55 7.39 -1.62
N GLU A 66 -12.25 8.06 -2.73
CA GLU A 66 -12.34 7.46 -4.07
C GLU A 66 -11.29 6.37 -4.27
N LEU A 67 -10.05 6.58 -3.79
CA LEU A 67 -9.04 5.52 -3.79
C LEU A 67 -9.52 4.30 -2.98
N ALA A 68 -10.18 4.52 -1.84
CA ALA A 68 -10.66 3.42 -1.00
C ALA A 68 -11.68 2.52 -1.71
N LYS A 69 -12.43 3.01 -2.72
CA LYS A 69 -13.33 2.18 -3.54
C LYS A 69 -12.59 1.10 -4.35
N THR A 70 -11.28 1.28 -4.58
CA THR A 70 -10.46 0.30 -5.32
C THR A 70 -9.97 -0.87 -4.46
N TRP A 71 -10.05 -0.74 -3.13
CA TRP A 71 -9.51 -1.73 -2.18
C TRP A 71 -10.59 -2.33 -1.28
N LEU A 72 -11.68 -1.61 -1.06
CA LEU A 72 -12.78 -2.06 -0.22
C LEU A 72 -13.95 -2.52 -1.08
N GLU A 73 -14.55 -3.63 -0.71
CA GLU A 73 -15.84 -4.04 -1.26
C GLU A 73 -16.90 -2.94 -1.05
N PRO A 74 -17.87 -2.78 -1.97
CA PRO A 74 -18.85 -1.69 -1.92
C PRO A 74 -19.61 -1.58 -0.59
N GLU A 75 -19.98 -2.71 0.02
CA GLU A 75 -20.63 -2.75 1.34
C GLU A 75 -19.72 -2.22 2.44
N LEU A 76 -18.43 -2.58 2.41
CA LEU A 76 -17.47 -2.16 3.42
C LEU A 76 -17.10 -0.69 3.25
N HIS A 77 -16.96 -0.23 2.00
CA HIS A 77 -16.74 1.18 1.69
C HIS A 77 -17.86 2.06 2.26
N ARG A 78 -19.13 1.71 1.97
CA ARG A 78 -20.31 2.44 2.50
C ARG A 78 -20.36 2.45 4.02
N ARG A 79 -20.02 1.33 4.68
CA ARG A 79 -20.00 1.28 6.15
C ARG A 79 -18.95 2.19 6.78
N VAL A 80 -17.80 2.38 6.13
CA VAL A 80 -16.67 3.15 6.69
C VAL A 80 -16.77 4.63 6.34
N TYR A 81 -17.14 4.95 5.11
CA TYR A 81 -17.13 6.32 4.58
C TYR A 81 -18.53 6.93 4.41
N GLY A 82 -19.58 6.16 4.72
CA GLY A 82 -20.95 6.50 4.38
C GLY A 82 -21.22 6.30 2.89
N ASP A 83 -22.44 6.63 2.47
CA ASP A 83 -22.63 7.00 1.08
C ASP A 83 -21.85 8.30 0.91
N THR A 84 -20.70 8.25 0.25
CA THR A 84 -20.07 9.49 -0.22
C THR A 84 -21.14 10.25 -0.99
N GLU A 85 -21.59 11.35 -0.39
CA GLU A 85 -22.78 12.15 -0.71
C GLU A 85 -22.98 12.42 -2.23
N PRO A 86 -24.22 12.76 -2.66
CA PRO A 86 -24.78 12.57 -4.02
C PRO A 86 -23.93 12.99 -5.23
#